data_AF-A0AB38UFT9-F1
#
_entry.id   AF-A0AB38UFT9-F1
#
_cell.length_a   1.000
_cell.length_b   1.000
_cell.length_c   1.000
_cell.angle_alpha   90.00
_cell.angle_beta   90.00
_cell.angle_gamma   90.00
#
_symmetry.space_group_name_H-M   'P 1'
#
loop_
_entity.id
_entity.type
_entity.pdbx_description
1 polymer ?
#
loop_
_entity_poly.entity_id
_entity_poly.type
_entity_poly.pdbx_seq_one_letter_code
_entity_poly.pdbx_strand_id
1 'polypeptide(L)'
;MNRNITLAKRENEIAECVAWGGSYKETASLLQISVRTVDNTLRRIKEKLGLNKINEISAWWFCTHHDISFDLSPFARKIVASTLLIVFLGGEIAIFTDSTCTVRRPRRNRTEYRTRRQETSINQPYII
;
A
#
# COMPACT_ATOMS: atom_id res chain seq x y z
N MET A 1 28.64 -15.06 2.08
CA MET A 1 28.80 -13.67 1.58
C MET A 1 30.02 -13.06 2.23
N ASN A 2 30.96 -12.56 1.44
CA ASN A 2 32.11 -11.86 1.98
C ASN A 2 31.71 -10.40 2.27
N ARG A 3 31.47 -10.08 3.55
CA ARG A 3 30.90 -8.78 4.00
C ARG A 3 31.91 -7.63 3.99
N ASN A 4 33.20 -7.93 3.90
CA ASN A 4 34.29 -6.95 3.99
C ASN A 4 34.70 -6.33 2.63
N ILE A 5 33.90 -6.52 1.59
CA ILE A 5 34.24 -6.03 0.25
C ILE A 5 33.74 -4.59 0.10
N THR A 6 34.68 -3.66 -0.05
CA THR A 6 34.37 -2.26 -0.36
C THR A 6 34.14 -2.13 -1.87
N LEU A 7 32.91 -1.85 -2.27
CA LEU A 7 32.58 -1.56 -3.68
C LEU A 7 33.02 -0.14 -4.05
N ALA A 8 33.29 0.08 -5.34
CA ALA A 8 33.54 1.41 -5.85
C ALA A 8 32.26 2.28 -5.75
N LYS A 9 32.39 3.60 -5.65
CA LYS A 9 31.25 4.52 -5.48
C LYS A 9 30.12 4.30 -6.51
N ARG A 10 30.48 4.16 -7.79
CA ARG A 10 29.54 3.86 -8.89
C ARG A 10 28.89 2.47 -8.77
N GLU A 11 29.62 1.47 -8.29
CA GLU A 11 29.07 0.13 -8.05
C GLU A 11 28.05 0.17 -6.91
N ASN A 12 28.32 0.99 -5.87
CA ASN A 12 27.40 1.23 -4.77
C ASN A 12 26.10 1.88 -5.24
N GLU A 13 26.17 2.96 -6.01
CA GLU A 13 24.98 3.67 -6.51
C GLU A 13 24.07 2.75 -7.35
N ILE A 14 24.66 1.88 -8.18
CA ILE A 14 23.91 0.90 -8.97
C ILE A 14 23.30 -0.19 -8.08
N ALA A 15 24.06 -0.70 -7.10
CA ALA A 15 23.57 -1.69 -6.15
C ALA A 15 22.42 -1.15 -5.29
N GLU A 16 22.48 0.12 -4.90
CA GLU A 16 21.42 0.81 -4.18
C GLU A 16 20.12 0.85 -4.99
N CYS A 17 20.17 1.30 -6.24
CA CYS A 17 19.00 1.36 -7.12
C CYS A 17 18.35 -0.02 -7.27
N VAL A 18 19.17 -1.07 -7.43
CA VAL A 18 18.69 -2.45 -7.54
C VAL A 18 18.13 -2.96 -6.21
N ALA A 19 18.71 -2.59 -5.07
CA ALA A 19 18.22 -2.98 -3.75
C ALA A 19 16.84 -2.38 -3.44
N TRP A 20 16.59 -1.16 -3.90
CA TRP A 20 15.26 -0.52 -3.86
C TRP A 20 14.25 -1.12 -4.85
N GLY A 21 14.67 -2.09 -5.68
CA GLY A 21 13.81 -2.77 -6.64
C GLY A 21 13.77 -2.13 -8.02
N GLY A 22 14.68 -1.20 -8.33
CA GLY A 22 14.78 -0.59 -9.64
C GLY A 22 15.14 -1.60 -10.73
N SER A 23 14.42 -1.56 -11.85
CA SER A 23 14.75 -2.34 -13.04
C SER A 23 16.06 -1.86 -13.67
N TYR A 24 16.71 -2.69 -14.49
CA TYR A 24 17.93 -2.29 -15.22
C TYR A 24 17.73 -1.06 -16.10
N LYS A 25 16.54 -0.92 -16.71
CA LYS A 25 16.20 0.23 -17.55
C LYS A 25 15.98 1.49 -16.71
N GLU A 26 15.32 1.36 -15.57
CA GLU A 26 15.05 2.47 -14.65
C GLU A 26 16.36 2.95 -14.01
N THR A 27 17.19 2.02 -13.55
CA THR A 27 18.53 2.30 -13.02
C THR A 27 19.40 3.00 -14.06
N ALA A 28 19.39 2.51 -15.30
CA ALA A 28 20.09 3.15 -16.42
C ALA A 28 19.59 4.59 -16.67
N SER A 29 18.27 4.79 -16.63
CA SER A 29 17.66 6.11 -16.82
C SER A 29 17.98 7.07 -15.67
N LEU A 30 17.97 6.59 -14.43
CA LEU A 30 18.22 7.39 -13.23
C LEU A 30 19.69 7.84 -13.16
N LEU A 31 20.62 6.93 -13.45
CA LEU A 31 22.05 7.20 -13.45
C LEU A 31 22.59 7.78 -14.78
N GLN A 32 21.72 7.97 -15.78
CA GLN A 32 22.07 8.42 -17.13
C GLN A 32 23.19 7.58 -17.78
N ILE A 33 23.12 6.25 -17.65
CA ILE A 33 24.10 5.30 -18.22
C ILE A 33 23.38 4.33 -19.15
N SER A 34 24.11 3.68 -20.05
CA SER A 34 23.54 2.62 -20.88
C SER A 34 23.15 1.40 -20.02
N VAL A 35 22.05 0.73 -20.39
CA VAL A 35 21.61 -0.53 -19.76
C VAL A 35 22.71 -1.60 -19.79
N ARG A 36 23.52 -1.61 -20.85
CA ARG A 36 24.64 -2.55 -21.01
C ARG A 36 25.76 -2.27 -20.01
N THR A 37 25.98 -1.00 -19.65
CA THR A 37 26.93 -0.62 -18.61
C THR A 37 26.44 -1.05 -17.24
N VAL A 38 25.14 -0.91 -16.96
CA VAL A 38 24.51 -1.39 -15.72
C VAL A 38 24.69 -2.89 -15.58
N ASP A 39 24.37 -3.68 -16.62
CA ASP A 39 24.53 -5.14 -16.62
C ASP A 39 25.98 -5.58 -16.42
N ASN A 40 26.93 -4.97 -17.15
CA ASN A 40 28.36 -5.24 -16.97
C ASN A 40 28.85 -4.93 -15.55
N THR A 41 28.36 -3.85 -14.95
CA THR A 41 28.75 -3.44 -13.60
C THR A 41 28.16 -4.41 -12.56
N LEU A 42 26.90 -4.80 -12.72
CA LEU A 42 26.26 -5.84 -11.91
C LEU A 42 26.98 -7.19 -12.02
N ARG A 43 27.49 -7.55 -13.20
CA ARG A 43 28.28 -8.77 -13.38
C ARG A 43 29.59 -8.70 -12.59
N ARG A 44 30.30 -7.58 -12.66
CA ARG A 44 31.52 -7.36 -11.87
C ARG A 44 31.24 -7.40 -10.36
N ILE A 45 30.14 -6.80 -9.92
CA ILE A 45 29.71 -6.83 -8.50
C ILE A 45 29.44 -8.29 -8.06
N LYS A 46 28.72 -9.07 -8.88
CA LYS A 46 28.47 -10.50 -8.63
C LYS A 46 29.76 -11.31 -8.53
N GLU A 47 30.67 -11.12 -9.49
CA GLU A 47 31.98 -11.78 -9.51
C GLU A 47 32.81 -11.44 -8.25
N LYS A 48 32.83 -10.16 -7.83
CA LYS A 48 33.52 -9.73 -6.61
C LYS A 48 32.92 -10.35 -5.34
N LEU A 49 31.58 -10.41 -5.26
CA LEU A 49 30.87 -10.92 -4.08
C LEU A 49 30.76 -12.45 -4.05
N GLY A 50 31.03 -13.13 -5.17
CA GLY A 50 30.81 -14.57 -5.34
C GLY A 50 29.34 -14.96 -5.37
N LEU A 51 28.46 -14.08 -5.87
CA LEU A 51 27.01 -14.28 -5.90
C LEU A 51 26.53 -14.68 -7.29
N ASN A 52 25.55 -15.57 -7.35
CA ASN A 52 24.98 -16.02 -8.63
C ASN A 52 23.67 -15.31 -8.95
N LYS A 53 22.90 -14.91 -7.93
CA LYS A 53 21.57 -14.31 -8.12
C LYS A 53 21.57 -12.82 -7.84
N ILE A 54 20.77 -12.08 -8.61
CA ILE A 54 20.60 -10.63 -8.42
C ILE A 54 19.95 -10.33 -7.06
N ASN A 55 19.02 -11.18 -6.61
CA ASN A 55 18.36 -11.04 -5.31
C ASN A 55 19.33 -11.20 -4.13
N GLU A 56 20.48 -11.83 -4.34
CA GLU A 56 21.52 -11.89 -3.31
C GLU A 56 22.24 -10.54 -3.19
N ILE A 57 22.33 -9.74 -4.27
CA ILE A 57 22.95 -8.41 -4.25
C ILE A 57 22.10 -7.44 -3.42
N SER A 58 20.77 -7.48 -3.57
CA SER A 58 19.89 -6.65 -2.74
C SER A 58 20.00 -7.03 -1.26
N ALA A 59 19.98 -8.33 -0.95
CA ALA A 59 20.21 -8.81 0.42
C ALA A 59 21.57 -8.36 0.97
N TRP A 60 22.63 -8.44 0.16
CA TRP A 60 23.96 -7.95 0.54
C TRP A 60 23.95 -6.44 0.79
N TRP A 61 23.33 -5.65 -0.08
CA TRP A 61 23.24 -4.20 0.06
C TRP A 61 22.60 -3.81 1.39
N PHE A 62 21.48 -4.44 1.74
CA PHE A 62 20.81 -4.22 3.01
C PHE A 62 21.69 -4.61 4.21
N CYS A 63 22.48 -5.68 4.08
CA CYS A 63 23.41 -6.11 5.13
C CYS A 63 24.63 -5.17 5.29
N THR A 64 25.01 -4.44 4.24
CA THR A 64 26.19 -3.55 4.25
C THR A 64 25.84 -2.12 4.64
N HIS A 65 24.65 -1.61 4.26
CA HIS A 65 24.27 -0.22 4.49
C HIS A 65 23.57 0.01 5.84
N HIS A 66 22.92 -1.03 6.38
CA HIS A 66 22.47 -1.05 7.75
C HIS A 66 23.39 -1.98 8.52
N ASP A 67 24.14 -1.45 9.51
CA ASP A 67 24.83 -2.22 10.57
C ASP A 67 23.81 -2.99 11.47
N ILE A 68 22.80 -3.58 10.87
CA ILE A 68 21.76 -4.36 11.52
C ILE A 68 21.80 -5.71 10.82
N SER A 69 22.67 -6.55 11.37
CA SER A 69 22.76 -7.98 11.10
C SER A 69 21.38 -8.57 10.82
N PHE A 70 21.10 -8.84 9.53
CA PHE A 70 19.93 -9.59 9.08
C PHE A 70 20.03 -11.09 9.45
N ASP A 71 20.92 -11.45 10.38
CA ASP A 71 21.07 -12.80 10.89
C ASP A 71 20.16 -13.11 12.09
N LEU A 72 19.45 -12.13 12.70
CA LEU A 72 18.77 -12.43 13.97
C LEU A 72 17.42 -11.78 14.26
N SER A 73 16.54 -11.46 13.32
CA SER A 73 15.21 -11.06 13.80
C SER A 73 14.01 -11.45 12.93
N PRO A 74 13.39 -12.62 13.24
CA PRO A 74 11.93 -12.74 13.26
C PRO A 74 11.22 -11.50 13.83
N PHE A 75 11.90 -10.68 14.65
CA PHE A 75 11.43 -9.42 15.18
C PHE A 75 11.17 -8.35 14.10
N ALA A 76 12.02 -8.15 13.09
CA ALA A 76 11.79 -7.15 12.05
C ALA A 76 10.56 -7.50 11.19
N ARG A 77 10.44 -8.78 10.80
CA ARG A 77 9.25 -9.29 10.11
C ARG A 77 7.99 -9.16 10.99
N LYS A 78 8.11 -9.42 12.29
CA LYS A 78 7.03 -9.21 13.27
C LYS A 78 6.68 -7.73 13.46
N ILE A 79 7.65 -6.83 13.50
CA ILE A 79 7.43 -5.39 13.64
C ILE A 79 6.64 -4.88 12.44
N VAL A 80 7.09 -5.17 11.22
CA VAL A 80 6.40 -4.74 9.99
C VAL A 80 4.98 -5.32 9.91
N ALA A 81 4.80 -6.59 10.28
CA ALA A 81 3.46 -7.18 10.35
C ALA A 81 2.59 -6.51 11.44
N SER A 82 3.16 -6.21 12.60
CA SER A 82 2.44 -5.57 13.70
C SER A 82 2.06 -4.13 13.40
N THR A 83 2.93 -3.35 12.74
CA THR A 83 2.61 -1.97 12.36
C THR A 83 1.50 -1.94 11.31
N LEU A 84 1.53 -2.83 10.31
CA LEU A 84 0.42 -2.98 9.35
C LEU A 84 -0.90 -3.37 10.04
N LEU A 85 -0.84 -4.29 11.02
CA LEU A 85 -2.02 -4.72 11.77
C LEU A 85 -2.61 -3.59 12.62
N ILE A 86 -1.76 -2.77 13.26
CA ILE A 86 -2.19 -1.58 14.02
C ILE A 86 -2.87 -0.56 13.09
N VAL A 87 -2.32 -0.31 11.91
CA VAL A 87 -2.93 0.58 10.91
C VAL A 87 -4.28 0.04 10.44
N PHE A 88 -4.40 -1.28 10.21
CA PHE A 88 -5.65 -1.91 9.82
C PHE A 88 -6.73 -1.78 10.90
N LEU A 89 -6.41 -2.14 12.15
CA LEU A 89 -7.34 -1.98 13.27
C LEU A 89 -7.72 -0.51 13.51
N GLY A 90 -6.77 0.40 13.39
CA GLY A 90 -7.03 1.84 13.50
C GLY A 90 -8.01 2.35 12.42
N GLY A 91 -7.88 1.86 11.19
CA GLY A 91 -8.79 2.18 10.08
C GLY A 91 -10.21 1.67 10.35
N GLU A 92 -10.36 0.42 10.78
CA GLU A 92 -11.67 -0.16 11.10
C GLU A 92 -12.36 0.58 12.27
N ILE A 93 -11.62 0.92 13.34
CA ILE A 93 -12.16 1.66 14.48
C ILE A 93 -12.60 3.07 14.05
N ALA A 94 -11.83 3.76 13.22
CA ALA A 94 -12.18 5.09 12.72
C ALA A 94 -13.47 5.09 11.88
N ILE A 95 -13.64 4.08 11.01
CA ILE A 95 -14.85 3.91 10.18
C ILE A 95 -16.07 3.56 11.04
N PHE A 96 -15.89 2.72 12.07
CA PHE A 96 -16.99 2.35 12.98
C PHE A 96 -17.52 3.56 13.77
N THR A 97 -16.64 4.44 14.26
CA THR A 97 -17.07 5.66 14.95
C THR A 97 -17.87 6.60 14.04
N ASP A 98 -17.51 6.73 12.77
CA ASP A 98 -18.23 7.59 11.81
C ASP A 98 -19.62 7.02 11.43
N SER A 99 -19.76 5.68 11.47
CA SER A 99 -21.01 4.96 11.22
C SER A 99 -22.11 5.23 12.26
N THR A 100 -21.72 5.52 13.51
CA THR A 100 -22.66 5.76 14.61
C THR A 100 -23.33 7.14 14.60
N CYS A 101 -22.90 8.04 13.72
CA CYS A 101 -23.45 9.41 13.60
C CYS A 101 -24.40 9.60 12.39
N THR A 102 -24.94 8.54 11.81
CA THR A 102 -25.99 8.67 10.78
C THR A 102 -27.39 8.73 11.39
N VAL A 103 -27.81 9.93 11.79
CA VAL A 103 -29.22 10.22 12.11
C VAL A 103 -30.07 9.92 10.87
N ARG A 104 -30.70 8.75 10.85
CA ARG A 104 -31.67 8.34 9.83
C ARG A 104 -32.88 9.28 9.89
N ARG A 105 -32.96 10.24 8.95
CA ARG A 105 -34.18 11.03 8.76
C ARG A 105 -35.33 10.11 8.32
N PRO A 106 -36.47 10.04 9.02
CA PRO A 106 -37.58 9.21 8.58
C PRO A 106 -38.17 9.78 7.29
N ARG A 107 -38.27 8.91 6.27
CA ARG A 107 -38.93 9.21 4.99
C ARG A 107 -40.42 9.45 5.27
N ARG A 108 -40.88 10.68 5.10
CA ARG A 108 -42.30 11.06 5.25
C ARG A 108 -43.08 10.47 4.07
N ASN A 109 -43.83 9.40 4.29
CA ASN A 109 -44.74 8.85 3.29
C ASN A 109 -45.86 9.87 3.02
N ARG A 110 -45.81 10.47 1.83
CA ARG A 110 -46.87 11.34 1.30
C ARG A 110 -48.02 10.43 0.87
N THR A 111 -49.02 10.28 1.73
CA THR A 111 -50.29 9.64 1.39
C THR A 111 -51.05 10.53 0.42
N GLU A 112 -51.04 10.14 -0.86
CA GLU A 112 -51.97 10.63 -1.85
C GLU A 112 -53.35 10.05 -1.54
N TYR A 113 -54.29 10.87 -1.05
CA TYR A 113 -55.71 10.53 -1.11
C TYR A 113 -56.32 11.20 -2.34
N ARG A 114 -56.31 10.44 -3.45
CA ARG A 114 -57.29 10.61 -4.52
C ARG A 114 -58.59 9.94 -4.05
N THR A 115 -59.65 10.72 -3.85
CA THR A 115 -61.00 10.16 -3.86
C THR A 115 -61.91 11.02 -4.72
N ARG A 116 -62.42 10.37 -5.76
CA ARG A 116 -63.21 10.88 -6.87
C ARG A 116 -64.68 10.55 -6.59
N ARG A 117 -65.52 11.58 -6.47
CA ARG A 117 -66.86 11.76 -7.07
C ARG A 117 -67.98 10.72 -6.78
N GLN A 118 -69.17 11.27 -6.45
CA GLN A 118 -70.55 10.71 -6.55
C GLN A 118 -70.85 9.54 -5.59
N GLU A 119 -72.02 9.33 -4.99
CA GLU A 119 -73.40 9.80 -5.15
C GLU A 119 -74.14 9.38 -3.86
N THR A 120 -75.00 10.24 -3.29
CA THR A 120 -76.46 10.10 -3.19
C THR A 120 -77.01 9.74 -1.80
N SER A 121 -78.04 10.50 -1.46
CA SER A 121 -79.22 10.12 -0.69
C SER A 121 -79.18 10.32 0.84
N ILE A 122 -80.19 11.07 1.28
CA ILE A 122 -80.89 10.93 2.56
C ILE A 122 -80.16 11.55 3.76
N ASN A 123 -80.42 12.83 4.01
CA ASN A 123 -81.12 13.27 5.23
C ASN A 123 -81.15 14.80 5.31
N GLN A 124 -82.24 15.36 4.82
CA GLN A 124 -82.73 16.67 5.21
C GLN A 124 -83.65 16.44 6.42
N PRO A 125 -83.45 17.16 7.53
CA PRO A 125 -84.61 17.68 8.23
C PRO A 125 -84.54 19.20 8.40
N TYR A 126 -85.74 19.74 8.36
CA TYR A 126 -86.22 21.11 8.36
C TYR A 126 -86.13 21.74 9.76
N ILE A 127 -86.53 23.03 9.86
CA ILE A 127 -86.73 23.89 11.05
C ILE A 127 -85.52 24.85 11.25
N ILE A 128 -85.59 26.18 11.06
CA ILE A 128 -86.65 27.21 11.11
C ILE A 128 -86.48 28.17 9.93
#